data_AF-A0A135ZGQ4-F1
#
_entry.id   AF-A0A135ZGQ4-F1
#
_cell.length_a   1.000
_cell.length_b   1.000
_cell.length_c   1.000
_cell.angle_alpha   90.00
_cell.angle_beta   90.00
_cell.angle_gamma   90.00
#
_symmetry.space_group_name_H-M   'P 1'
#
loop_
_entity.id
_entity.type
_entity.pdbx_description
1 polymer ?
#
loop_
_entity_poly.entity_id
_entity_poly.type
_entity_poly.pdbx_seq_one_letter_code
_entity_poly.pdbx_strand_id
1 'polypeptide(L)'
;MDSGQLKDGKKPQGHRGTAISKQAVLDSTNGVIQTMKKQNPDCMFFQEIDTDSTRSFHVNQVKKVEDDFPKMDSTFASNFHSAFLAVPLNNPHGTVRSGLLSMSKYKMDSAIRRKYPVSSGPIEKFVDLDRCFVVMRFPVTNGKDLVMINSHMSAYDKGGKMRKAQMKLISSVMEKEYRRGNYVIVGGDFNHALGKDMMTHFEHQEEIPSWVSVLDQKMLPKDFTMIKAQNRENVATVRATDMKYDPKVNYMTICDGFIVSKNVQAKAYNINTHFEYADHNPVRLEFELK
;
A
#
# COMPACT_ATOMS: atom_id res chain seq x y z
N MET A 1 -10.02 -11.51 12.97
CA MET A 1 -10.23 -12.13 11.65
C MET A 1 -11.04 -11.18 10.81
N ASP A 2 -10.63 -10.99 9.57
CA ASP A 2 -11.45 -10.26 8.60
C ASP A 2 -12.78 -11.00 8.44
N SER A 3 -13.85 -10.21 8.44
CA SER A 3 -15.22 -10.70 8.33
C SER A 3 -15.98 -9.76 7.43
N GLY A 4 -16.78 -10.34 6.54
CA GLY A 4 -17.66 -9.62 5.63
C GLY A 4 -19.10 -10.06 5.80
N GLN A 5 -19.95 -9.52 4.94
CA GLN A 5 -21.34 -9.91 4.82
C GLN A 5 -21.68 -9.99 3.33
N LEU A 6 -22.27 -11.09 2.89
CA LEU A 6 -22.83 -11.22 1.55
C LEU A 6 -24.19 -10.53 1.50
N LYS A 7 -24.60 -10.10 0.30
CA LYS A 7 -25.91 -9.50 0.03
C LYS A 7 -27.08 -10.43 0.37
N ASP A 8 -26.84 -11.75 0.42
CA ASP A 8 -27.82 -12.76 0.86
C ASP A 8 -27.87 -12.95 2.39
N GLY A 9 -27.07 -12.18 3.15
CA GLY A 9 -27.02 -12.19 4.61
C GLY A 9 -26.02 -13.16 5.23
N LYS A 10 -25.36 -14.03 4.44
CA LYS A 10 -24.29 -14.89 4.96
C LYS A 10 -23.08 -14.07 5.40
N LYS A 11 -22.37 -14.53 6.43
CA LYS A 11 -21.24 -13.81 7.04
C LYS A 11 -19.95 -14.62 6.90
N PRO A 12 -19.27 -14.56 5.74
CA PRO A 12 -17.94 -15.14 5.59
C PRO A 12 -16.95 -14.54 6.60
N GLN A 13 -16.00 -15.37 7.01
CA GLN A 13 -14.95 -14.98 7.93
C GLN A 13 -13.69 -15.77 7.60
N GLY A 14 -12.55 -15.07 7.54
CA GLY A 14 -11.27 -15.73 7.37
C GLY A 14 -10.97 -16.69 8.53
N HIS A 15 -10.20 -17.74 8.27
CA HIS A 15 -9.94 -18.80 9.27
C HIS A 15 -8.52 -18.77 9.87
N ARG A 16 -7.60 -17.91 9.37
CA ARG A 16 -6.20 -17.82 9.82
C ARG A 16 -5.73 -16.37 9.93
N GLY A 17 -4.97 -16.06 11.00
CA GLY A 17 -4.20 -14.82 11.13
C GLY A 17 -2.75 -14.95 10.65
N THR A 18 -2.34 -16.15 10.22
CA THR A 18 -1.01 -16.46 9.71
C THR A 18 -1.12 -17.09 8.32
N ALA A 19 -0.03 -17.06 7.55
CA ALA A 19 0.04 -17.80 6.29
C ALA A 19 -0.22 -19.32 6.51
N ILE A 20 -0.44 -20.05 5.43
CA ILE A 20 -0.72 -21.49 5.55
C ILE A 20 0.51 -22.32 5.94
N SER A 21 1.69 -21.90 5.48
CA SER A 21 2.99 -22.53 5.75
C SER A 21 4.13 -21.58 5.38
N LYS A 22 5.35 -21.87 5.84
CA LYS A 22 6.56 -21.17 5.39
C LYS A 22 6.77 -21.23 3.88
N GLN A 23 6.48 -22.39 3.27
CA GLN A 23 6.62 -22.58 1.82
C GLN A 23 5.67 -21.66 1.05
N ALA A 24 4.42 -21.52 1.49
CA ALA A 24 3.48 -20.60 0.85
C ALA A 24 3.97 -19.14 0.91
N VAL A 25 4.57 -18.71 2.03
CA VAL A 25 5.16 -17.36 2.13
C VAL A 25 6.33 -17.21 1.15
N LEU A 26 7.20 -18.22 1.03
CA LEU A 26 8.30 -18.20 0.07
C LEU A 26 7.79 -18.13 -1.37
N ASP A 27 6.79 -18.93 -1.71
CA ASP A 27 6.21 -19.00 -3.06
C ASP A 27 5.54 -17.67 -3.43
N SER A 28 4.70 -17.10 -2.56
CA SER A 28 4.10 -15.78 -2.78
C SER A 28 5.15 -14.68 -2.89
N THR A 29 6.17 -14.69 -2.01
CA THR A 29 7.27 -13.71 -2.07
C THR A 29 8.05 -13.83 -3.39
N ASN A 30 8.33 -15.04 -3.85
CA ASN A 30 8.97 -15.28 -5.13
C ASN A 30 8.08 -14.82 -6.30
N GLY A 31 6.77 -15.05 -6.23
CA GLY A 31 5.79 -14.57 -7.21
C GLY A 31 5.79 -13.04 -7.33
N VAL A 32 5.82 -12.33 -6.20
CA VAL A 32 5.99 -10.86 -6.17
C VAL A 32 7.31 -10.46 -6.85
N ILE A 33 8.44 -11.07 -6.47
CA ILE A 33 9.75 -10.75 -7.04
C ILE A 33 9.77 -10.96 -8.56
N GLN A 34 9.25 -12.09 -9.05
CA GLN A 34 9.19 -12.37 -10.49
C GLN A 34 8.26 -11.40 -11.22
N THR A 35 7.14 -11.01 -10.59
CA THR A 35 6.24 -9.99 -11.14
C THR A 35 6.97 -8.65 -11.29
N MET A 36 7.72 -8.23 -10.27
CA MET A 36 8.51 -7.00 -10.31
C MET A 36 9.66 -7.06 -11.32
N LYS A 37 10.38 -8.19 -11.44
CA LYS A 37 11.43 -8.36 -12.46
C LYS A 37 10.91 -8.17 -13.87
N LYS A 38 9.71 -8.70 -14.18
CA LYS A 38 9.06 -8.52 -15.49
C LYS A 38 8.75 -7.06 -15.81
N GLN A 39 8.57 -6.20 -14.81
CA GLN A 39 8.33 -4.77 -15.02
C GLN A 39 9.60 -3.96 -15.25
N ASN A 40 10.80 -4.50 -14.95
CA ASN A 40 12.08 -3.81 -15.00
C ASN A 40 12.07 -2.37 -14.40
N PRO A 41 11.54 -2.18 -13.18
CA PRO A 41 11.28 -0.86 -12.62
C PRO A 41 12.56 -0.12 -12.27
N ASP A 42 12.53 1.21 -12.33
CA ASP A 42 13.63 2.06 -11.82
C ASP A 42 13.54 2.30 -10.32
N CYS A 43 12.32 2.35 -9.78
CA CYS A 43 12.02 2.44 -8.36
C CYS A 43 10.87 1.49 -8.00
N MET A 44 10.90 0.93 -6.79
CA MET A 44 9.86 0.01 -6.29
C MET A 44 9.44 0.38 -4.87
N PHE A 45 8.14 0.34 -4.59
CA PHE A 45 7.57 0.52 -3.25
C PHE A 45 6.81 -0.73 -2.85
N PHE A 46 7.14 -1.25 -1.68
CA PHE A 46 6.44 -2.38 -1.06
C PHE A 46 5.84 -1.93 0.27
N GLN A 47 4.60 -2.36 0.52
CA GLN A 47 3.89 -2.24 1.78
C GLN A 47 3.71 -3.64 2.38
N GLU A 48 3.47 -3.72 3.70
CA GLU A 48 3.23 -4.98 4.42
C GLU A 48 4.29 -6.07 4.21
N ILE A 49 5.55 -5.67 4.04
CA ILE A 49 6.66 -6.60 3.85
C ILE A 49 7.33 -6.94 5.18
N ASP A 50 7.34 -8.23 5.53
CA ASP A 50 7.84 -8.70 6.82
C ASP A 50 9.34 -8.99 6.80
N THR A 51 10.00 -8.77 7.95
CA THR A 51 11.40 -9.16 8.18
C THR A 51 11.52 -10.39 9.07
N ASP A 52 10.62 -10.55 10.04
CA ASP A 52 10.68 -11.60 11.06
C ASP A 52 9.36 -11.70 11.88
N SER A 53 8.24 -11.88 11.19
CA SER A 53 6.92 -12.03 11.84
C SER A 53 6.49 -13.49 11.92
N THR A 54 5.74 -13.85 12.97
CA THR A 54 5.11 -15.18 13.09
C THR A 54 4.12 -15.42 11.94
N ARG A 55 3.32 -14.42 11.55
CA ARG A 55 2.35 -14.53 10.45
C ARG A 55 2.96 -14.90 9.09
N SER A 56 4.24 -14.61 8.89
CA SER A 56 5.02 -14.91 7.70
C SER A 56 6.06 -16.01 7.94
N PHE A 57 5.93 -16.81 9.01
CA PHE A 57 6.86 -17.89 9.37
C PHE A 57 8.32 -17.45 9.44
N HIS A 58 8.56 -16.24 9.92
CA HIS A 58 9.90 -15.66 10.06
C HIS A 58 10.69 -15.61 8.75
N VAL A 59 9.98 -15.57 7.61
CA VAL A 59 10.61 -15.32 6.31
C VAL A 59 10.97 -13.85 6.24
N ASN A 60 12.26 -13.56 6.07
CA ASN A 60 12.72 -12.20 5.82
C ASN A 60 12.47 -11.84 4.34
N GLN A 61 11.27 -11.31 4.08
CA GLN A 61 10.84 -10.95 2.73
C GLN A 61 11.64 -9.76 2.20
N VAL A 62 11.97 -8.78 3.06
CA VAL A 62 12.83 -7.63 2.70
C VAL A 62 14.16 -8.12 2.14
N LYS A 63 14.87 -8.97 2.90
CA LYS A 63 16.16 -9.51 2.47
C LYS A 63 16.04 -10.29 1.15
N LYS A 64 14.98 -11.10 0.99
CA LYS A 64 14.75 -11.81 -0.28
C LYS A 64 14.60 -10.86 -1.46
N VAL A 65 13.84 -9.78 -1.30
CA VAL A 65 13.68 -8.78 -2.38
C VAL A 65 15.03 -8.09 -2.64
N GLU A 66 15.76 -7.66 -1.61
CA GLU A 66 17.08 -7.02 -1.77
C GLU A 66 18.11 -7.92 -2.47
N ASP A 67 18.19 -9.20 -2.09
CA ASP A 67 19.09 -10.19 -2.69
C ASP A 67 18.76 -10.44 -4.18
N ASP A 68 17.49 -10.30 -4.57
CA ASP A 68 17.01 -10.46 -5.96
C ASP A 68 17.17 -9.19 -6.83
N PHE A 69 17.46 -8.04 -6.20
CA PHE A 69 17.75 -6.76 -6.87
C PHE A 69 19.04 -6.10 -6.30
N PRO A 70 20.20 -6.78 -6.35
CA PRO A 70 21.40 -6.41 -5.59
C PRO A 70 22.09 -5.11 -6.06
N LYS A 71 21.63 -4.53 -7.18
CA LYS A 71 22.16 -3.29 -7.76
C LYS A 71 21.32 -2.05 -7.44
N MET A 72 20.23 -2.22 -6.68
CA MET A 72 19.38 -1.12 -6.27
C MET A 72 19.75 -0.68 -4.85
N ASP A 73 19.74 0.63 -4.63
CA ASP A 73 19.74 1.21 -3.30
C ASP A 73 18.40 0.91 -2.61
N SER A 74 18.41 0.76 -1.28
CA SER A 74 17.22 0.38 -0.53
C SER A 74 17.09 1.13 0.80
N THR A 75 15.84 1.31 1.22
CA THR A 75 15.51 1.77 2.57
C THR A 75 14.33 0.98 3.10
N PHE A 76 14.40 0.60 4.38
CA PHE A 76 13.31 -0.04 5.09
C PHE A 76 12.83 0.82 6.26
N ALA A 77 11.52 1.04 6.36
CA ALA A 77 10.90 1.76 7.45
C ALA A 77 9.83 0.89 8.12
N SER A 78 10.05 0.54 9.40
CA SER A 78 9.04 -0.20 10.15
C SER A 78 7.74 0.62 10.29
N ASN A 79 6.62 -0.01 9.96
CA ASN A 79 5.28 0.54 10.13
C ASN A 79 4.34 -0.41 10.89
N PHE A 80 4.85 -1.58 11.29
CA PHE A 80 4.21 -2.49 12.22
C PHE A 80 5.28 -3.17 13.08
N HIS A 81 5.25 -2.91 14.38
CA HIS A 81 6.08 -3.63 15.32
C HIS A 81 5.27 -4.01 16.56
N SER A 82 5.11 -5.30 16.79
CA SER A 82 4.43 -5.83 17.97
C SER A 82 5.21 -7.01 18.55
N ALA A 83 5.41 -6.99 19.86
CA ALA A 83 6.03 -8.11 20.58
C ALA A 83 5.15 -9.37 20.53
N PHE A 84 3.83 -9.21 20.58
CA PHE A 84 2.89 -10.31 20.38
C PHE A 84 1.49 -9.77 20.12
N LEU A 85 0.86 -10.20 19.02
CA LEU A 85 -0.53 -9.91 18.71
C LEU A 85 -1.36 -11.20 18.81
N ALA A 86 -2.17 -11.29 19.87
CA ALA A 86 -2.95 -12.48 20.21
C ALA A 86 -4.21 -12.66 19.35
N VAL A 87 -4.55 -11.69 18.49
CA VAL A 87 -5.70 -11.81 17.60
C VAL A 87 -5.27 -12.37 16.24
N PRO A 88 -6.10 -13.23 15.61
CA PRO A 88 -7.23 -13.94 16.21
C PRO A 88 -6.78 -14.97 17.27
N LEU A 89 -7.59 -15.24 18.30
CA LEU A 89 -7.18 -16.07 19.45
C LEU A 89 -6.81 -17.51 19.08
N ASN A 90 -7.45 -18.07 18.05
CA ASN A 90 -7.22 -19.43 17.56
C ASN A 90 -6.00 -19.55 16.62
N ASN A 91 -5.51 -18.44 16.06
CA ASN A 91 -4.37 -18.42 15.16
C ASN A 91 -3.68 -17.04 15.19
N PRO A 92 -3.04 -16.67 16.32
CA PRO A 92 -2.57 -15.31 16.57
C PRO A 92 -1.54 -14.87 15.53
N HIS A 93 -1.56 -13.58 15.17
CA HIS A 93 -0.52 -12.98 14.33
C HIS A 93 0.88 -13.12 14.94
N GLY A 94 0.99 -13.29 16.26
CA GLY A 94 2.24 -13.53 16.97
C GLY A 94 3.15 -12.30 16.98
N THR A 95 4.46 -12.50 16.90
CA THR A 95 5.40 -11.38 16.74
C THR A 95 5.17 -10.75 15.37
N VAL A 96 5.19 -9.42 15.29
CA VAL A 96 5.07 -8.73 14.01
C VAL A 96 6.19 -7.72 13.84
N ARG A 97 6.90 -7.85 12.71
CA ARG A 97 7.98 -6.96 12.24
C ARG A 97 7.77 -6.72 10.75
N SER A 98 7.02 -5.67 10.43
CA SER A 98 6.65 -5.30 9.06
C SER A 98 6.94 -3.83 8.79
N GLY A 99 7.02 -3.48 7.51
CA GLY A 99 7.38 -2.13 7.10
C GLY A 99 7.09 -1.77 5.66
N LEU A 100 7.72 -0.68 5.29
CA LEU A 100 7.79 -0.14 3.93
C LEU A 100 9.20 -0.36 3.41
N LEU A 101 9.35 -1.14 2.35
CA LEU A 101 10.60 -1.24 1.60
C LEU A 101 10.49 -0.35 0.37
N SER A 102 11.47 0.52 0.17
CA SER A 102 11.63 1.25 -1.07
C SER A 102 12.97 0.92 -1.69
N MET A 103 12.99 0.72 -3.00
CA MET A 103 14.20 0.41 -3.76
C MET A 103 14.34 1.35 -4.95
N SER A 104 15.57 1.63 -5.37
CA SER A 104 15.84 2.47 -6.53
C SER A 104 17.14 2.07 -7.23
N LYS A 105 17.17 2.12 -8.57
CA LYS A 105 18.43 2.05 -9.34
C LYS A 105 19.34 3.25 -9.07
N TYR A 106 18.77 4.35 -8.59
CA TYR A 106 19.49 5.58 -8.27
C TYR A 106 19.77 5.64 -6.77
N LYS A 107 20.91 6.22 -6.40
CA LYS A 107 21.25 6.43 -4.99
C LYS A 107 20.31 7.46 -4.36
N MET A 108 19.71 7.11 -3.23
CA MET A 108 18.92 8.03 -2.42
C MET A 108 19.88 8.97 -1.68
N ASP A 109 19.68 10.29 -1.80
CA ASP A 109 20.45 11.26 -1.01
C ASP A 109 20.01 11.24 0.46
N SER A 110 18.70 11.06 0.68
CA SER A 110 18.14 10.84 2.01
C SER A 110 16.82 10.08 1.94
N ALA A 111 16.49 9.38 3.04
CA ALA A 111 15.22 8.72 3.26
C ALA A 111 14.72 9.01 4.69
N ILE A 112 13.60 9.74 4.82
CA ILE A 112 13.07 10.19 6.11
C ILE A 112 11.70 9.58 6.35
N ARG A 113 11.60 8.71 7.36
CA ARG A 113 10.33 8.17 7.84
C ARG A 113 9.52 9.24 8.58
N ARG A 114 8.23 9.35 8.28
CA ARG A 114 7.27 10.20 9.00
C ARG A 114 6.09 9.37 9.48
N LYS A 115 5.87 9.34 10.79
CA LYS A 115 4.75 8.64 11.43
C LYS A 115 3.45 9.40 11.16
N TYR A 116 2.42 8.68 10.76
CA TYR A 116 1.07 9.19 10.65
C TYR A 116 0.41 9.31 12.03
N PRO A 117 -0.54 10.26 12.22
CA PRO A 117 -1.48 10.18 13.32
C PRO A 117 -2.28 8.88 13.23
N VAL A 118 -2.36 8.14 14.33
CA VAL A 118 -3.08 6.87 14.46
C VAL A 118 -3.99 6.92 15.68
N SER A 119 -5.03 6.09 15.71
CA SER A 119 -5.99 6.11 16.82
C SER A 119 -5.29 5.63 18.11
N SER A 120 -5.62 6.25 19.24
CA SER A 120 -5.06 5.90 20.54
C SER A 120 -6.00 5.05 21.40
N GLY A 121 -7.09 4.53 20.81
CA GLY A 121 -8.07 3.70 21.51
C GLY A 121 -7.46 2.39 22.02
N PRO A 122 -8.00 1.79 23.10
CA PRO A 122 -7.39 0.65 23.78
C PRO A 122 -7.46 -0.64 22.98
N ILE A 123 -8.32 -0.78 21.97
CA ILE A 123 -8.37 -1.94 21.07
C ILE A 123 -7.59 -1.61 19.79
N GLU A 124 -7.79 -0.39 19.28
CA GLU A 124 -7.13 0.14 18.10
C GLU A 124 -5.62 0.17 18.30
N LYS A 125 -5.07 0.50 19.47
CA LYS A 125 -3.61 0.44 19.71
C LYS A 125 -2.96 -0.94 19.50
N PHE A 126 -3.71 -2.03 19.61
CA PHE A 126 -3.18 -3.39 19.43
C PHE A 126 -3.32 -3.89 17.99
N VAL A 127 -4.19 -3.28 17.18
CA VAL A 127 -4.45 -3.67 15.78
C VAL A 127 -4.09 -2.59 14.76
N ASP A 128 -3.95 -1.35 15.20
CA ASP A 128 -3.64 -0.17 14.39
C ASP A 128 -2.13 0.00 14.34
N LEU A 129 -1.67 0.02 13.11
CA LEU A 129 -0.28 -0.05 12.70
C LEU A 129 0.43 1.26 13.07
N ASP A 130 1.76 1.23 13.20
CA ASP A 130 2.60 2.45 13.22
C ASP A 130 2.65 3.07 11.80
N ARG A 131 1.46 3.35 11.23
CA ARG A 131 1.27 3.87 9.88
C ARG A 131 2.25 5.01 9.65
N CYS A 132 2.92 4.97 8.50
CA CYS A 132 3.92 5.96 8.16
C CYS A 132 4.03 6.10 6.65
N PHE A 133 4.85 7.07 6.25
CA PHE A 133 5.37 7.17 4.91
C PHE A 133 6.86 7.49 4.96
N VAL A 134 7.58 7.19 3.89
CA VAL A 134 9.02 7.49 3.75
C VAL A 134 9.20 8.51 2.65
N VAL A 135 9.84 9.63 2.96
CA VAL A 135 10.19 10.67 1.99
C VAL A 135 11.61 10.44 1.52
N MET A 136 11.78 10.04 0.26
CA MET A 136 13.07 9.81 -0.38
C MET A 136 13.42 10.97 -1.30
N ARG A 137 14.68 11.40 -1.31
CA ARG A 137 15.18 12.47 -2.19
C ARG A 137 16.20 11.95 -3.18
N PHE A 138 16.01 12.36 -4.43
CA PHE A 138 16.91 12.08 -5.54
C PHE A 138 17.26 13.41 -6.22
N PRO A 139 18.49 13.92 -6.09
CA PRO A 139 18.93 15.11 -6.80
C PRO A 139 18.82 14.90 -8.31
N VAL A 140 18.30 15.90 -9.03
CA VAL A 140 18.25 15.92 -10.51
C VAL A 140 19.10 17.05 -11.08
N THR A 141 19.44 16.96 -12.36
CA THR A 141 20.46 17.80 -13.01
C THR A 141 20.17 19.29 -13.02
N ASN A 142 18.91 19.70 -12.88
CA ASN A 142 18.49 21.10 -12.85
C ASN A 142 18.52 21.74 -11.45
N GLY A 143 19.23 21.12 -10.50
CA GLY A 143 19.41 21.64 -9.14
C GLY A 143 18.18 21.50 -8.23
N LYS A 144 17.19 20.70 -8.64
CA LYS A 144 16.00 20.33 -7.84
C LYS A 144 16.10 18.89 -7.36
N ASP A 145 15.13 18.46 -6.56
CA ASP A 145 14.95 17.06 -6.19
C ASP A 145 13.75 16.45 -6.91
N LEU A 146 13.87 15.17 -7.29
CA LEU A 146 12.75 14.24 -7.33
C LEU A 146 12.52 13.71 -5.91
N VAL A 147 11.38 14.06 -5.34
CA VAL A 147 10.92 13.59 -4.04
C VAL A 147 9.91 12.46 -4.27
N MET A 148 10.29 11.26 -3.87
CA MET A 148 9.41 10.11 -3.94
C MET A 148 8.93 9.71 -2.54
N ILE A 149 7.64 9.40 -2.41
CA ILE A 149 7.02 9.07 -1.13
C ILE A 149 6.35 7.70 -1.21
N ASN A 150 6.85 6.74 -0.42
CA ASN A 150 6.21 5.44 -0.21
C ASN A 150 5.28 5.57 1.01
N SER A 151 3.97 5.41 0.81
CA SER A 151 2.94 5.66 1.82
C SER A 151 2.07 4.44 2.08
N HIS A 152 1.68 4.23 3.34
CA HIS A 152 0.64 3.27 3.70
C HIS A 152 -0.26 3.83 4.81
N MET A 153 -1.52 4.14 4.45
CA MET A 153 -2.49 4.82 5.32
C MET A 153 -3.35 3.84 6.14
N SER A 154 -4.09 4.34 7.14
CA SER A 154 -4.99 3.50 7.95
C SER A 154 -6.25 3.06 7.18
N ALA A 155 -6.54 1.75 7.20
CA ALA A 155 -7.79 1.15 6.74
C ALA A 155 -9.00 1.55 7.61
N TYR A 156 -8.93 1.24 8.90
CA TYR A 156 -10.05 1.41 9.83
C TYR A 156 -9.94 2.74 10.59
N ASP A 157 -10.94 3.59 10.45
CA ASP A 157 -11.04 4.85 11.19
C ASP A 157 -12.52 5.22 11.35
N LYS A 158 -13.09 4.80 12.49
CA LYS A 158 -14.49 5.07 12.82
C LYS A 158 -14.70 6.58 12.90
N GLY A 159 -15.45 7.13 11.95
CA GLY A 159 -15.70 8.58 11.85
C GLY A 159 -14.69 9.38 11.02
N GLY A 160 -13.67 8.74 10.42
CA GLY A 160 -12.80 9.37 9.41
C GLY A 160 -11.84 10.47 9.93
N LYS A 161 -11.65 10.57 11.25
CA LYS A 161 -10.83 11.62 11.86
C LYS A 161 -9.33 11.40 11.62
N MET A 162 -8.83 10.18 11.78
CA MET A 162 -7.42 9.84 11.53
C MET A 162 -7.07 9.95 10.06
N ARG A 163 -7.89 9.42 9.15
CA ARG A 163 -7.66 9.50 7.70
C ARG A 163 -7.57 10.95 7.22
N LYS A 164 -8.43 11.85 7.73
CA LYS A 164 -8.33 13.29 7.47
C LYS A 164 -7.03 13.90 8.00
N ALA A 165 -6.58 13.51 9.20
CA ALA A 165 -5.32 13.98 9.77
C ALA A 165 -4.10 13.46 9.00
N GLN A 166 -4.13 12.20 8.56
CA GLN A 166 -3.11 11.58 7.72
C GLN A 166 -3.00 12.28 6.37
N MET A 167 -4.13 12.51 5.69
CA MET A 167 -4.16 13.28 4.44
C MET A 167 -3.61 14.69 4.64
N LYS A 168 -3.98 15.39 5.71
CA LYS A 168 -3.45 16.72 6.02
C LYS A 168 -1.92 16.71 6.16
N LEU A 169 -1.36 15.70 6.85
CA LEU A 169 0.08 15.59 7.05
C LEU A 169 0.83 15.38 5.73
N ILE A 170 0.43 14.38 4.93
CA ILE A 170 1.12 14.10 3.66
C ILE A 170 0.94 15.23 2.66
N SER A 171 -0.26 15.82 2.56
CA SER A 171 -0.51 17.00 1.73
C SER A 171 0.39 18.18 2.10
N SER A 172 0.62 18.43 3.40
CA SER A 172 1.54 19.49 3.84
C SER A 172 2.98 19.25 3.39
N VAL A 173 3.44 17.98 3.42
CA VAL A 173 4.77 17.60 2.92
C VAL A 173 4.84 17.81 1.40
N MET A 174 3.85 17.29 0.67
CA MET A 174 3.75 17.42 -0.79
C MET A 174 3.81 18.89 -1.23
N GLU A 175 2.96 19.74 -0.65
CA GLU A 175 2.92 21.16 -0.97
C GLU A 175 4.23 21.89 -0.63
N LYS A 176 4.87 21.55 0.50
CA LYS A 176 6.15 22.16 0.89
C LYS A 176 7.25 21.84 -0.12
N GLU A 177 7.34 20.59 -0.56
CA GLU A 177 8.33 20.19 -1.56
C GLU A 177 8.04 20.82 -2.92
N TYR A 178 6.79 20.79 -3.37
CA TYR A 178 6.42 21.40 -4.65
C TYR A 178 6.68 22.92 -4.67
N ARG A 179 6.41 23.64 -3.57
CA ARG A 179 6.74 25.08 -3.45
C ARG A 179 8.24 25.38 -3.52
N ARG A 180 9.11 24.41 -3.21
CA ARG A 180 10.56 24.52 -3.39
C ARG A 180 11.00 24.27 -4.84
N GLY A 181 10.06 23.97 -5.74
CA GLY A 181 10.31 23.64 -7.13
C GLY A 181 10.56 22.16 -7.40
N ASN A 182 10.52 21.31 -6.38
CA ASN A 182 10.78 19.88 -6.51
C ASN A 182 9.67 19.13 -7.26
N TYR A 183 10.02 17.99 -7.80
CA TYR A 183 9.07 17.02 -8.37
C TYR A 183 8.61 16.11 -7.24
N VAL A 184 7.32 15.82 -7.15
CA VAL A 184 6.77 15.03 -6.05
C VAL A 184 5.93 13.89 -6.61
N ILE A 185 6.27 12.66 -6.24
CA ILE A 185 5.51 11.44 -6.55
C ILE A 185 5.21 10.73 -5.24
N VAL A 186 3.93 10.51 -4.95
CA VAL A 186 3.46 9.66 -3.85
C VAL A 186 2.92 8.38 -4.44
N GLY A 187 3.33 7.23 -3.91
CA GLY A 187 2.78 5.93 -4.28
C GLY A 187 2.58 5.02 -3.07
N GLY A 188 1.63 4.11 -3.19
CA GLY A 188 1.36 3.07 -2.19
C GLY A 188 -0.13 2.82 -1.98
N ASP A 189 -0.45 2.18 -0.86
CA ASP A 189 -1.82 1.87 -0.46
C ASP A 189 -2.41 3.03 0.36
N PHE A 190 -3.43 3.68 -0.22
CA PHE A 190 -4.16 4.75 0.44
C PHE A 190 -5.26 4.26 1.36
N ASN A 191 -5.64 2.96 1.32
CA ASN A 191 -6.76 2.41 2.07
C ASN A 191 -8.09 3.15 1.82
N HIS A 192 -8.20 3.82 0.67
CA HIS A 192 -9.40 4.49 0.18
C HIS A 192 -9.58 4.14 -1.29
N ALA A 193 -10.82 3.91 -1.70
CA ALA A 193 -11.19 3.87 -3.11
C ALA A 193 -10.73 5.17 -3.81
N LEU A 194 -9.87 5.04 -4.81
CA LEU A 194 -9.28 6.12 -5.59
C LEU A 194 -10.28 6.64 -6.64
N GLY A 195 -11.27 7.36 -6.14
CA GLY A 195 -12.41 7.90 -6.88
C GLY A 195 -13.72 7.24 -6.50
N LYS A 196 -14.78 8.06 -6.38
CA LYS A 196 -16.13 7.58 -6.04
C LYS A 196 -16.66 6.56 -7.03
N ASP A 197 -16.29 6.73 -8.30
CA ASP A 197 -16.60 5.84 -9.41
C ASP A 197 -16.14 4.40 -9.12
N MET A 198 -15.00 4.21 -8.47
CA MET A 198 -14.43 2.86 -8.24
C MET A 198 -14.97 2.17 -7.01
N MET A 199 -15.69 2.87 -6.13
CA MET A 199 -16.24 2.28 -4.92
C MET A 199 -17.28 1.19 -5.23
N THR A 200 -17.99 1.29 -6.35
CA THR A 200 -19.06 0.38 -6.77
C THR A 200 -18.90 -0.10 -8.21
N HIS A 201 -17.70 0.03 -8.79
CA HIS A 201 -17.47 -0.26 -10.21
C HIS A 201 -17.47 -1.75 -10.54
N PHE A 202 -16.73 -2.54 -9.74
CA PHE A 202 -16.60 -3.97 -9.98
C PHE A 202 -17.85 -4.71 -9.51
N GLU A 203 -18.29 -5.72 -10.25
CA GLU A 203 -19.38 -6.60 -9.81
C GLU A 203 -18.95 -7.40 -8.58
N HIS A 204 -19.84 -7.47 -7.58
CA HIS A 204 -19.59 -8.18 -6.34
C HIS A 204 -20.89 -8.65 -5.69
N GLN A 205 -20.81 -9.65 -4.80
CA GLN A 205 -21.93 -10.13 -3.99
C GLN A 205 -21.74 -9.88 -2.48
N GLU A 206 -20.60 -9.31 -2.07
CA GLU A 206 -20.38 -8.78 -0.72
C GLU A 206 -21.09 -7.42 -0.52
N GLU A 207 -21.40 -7.05 0.72
CA GLU A 207 -21.70 -5.66 1.08
C GLU A 207 -20.41 -4.83 0.99
N ILE A 208 -20.53 -3.53 0.70
CA ILE A 208 -19.34 -2.65 0.67
C ILE A 208 -18.74 -2.63 2.08
N PRO A 209 -17.48 -3.07 2.25
CA PRO A 209 -16.89 -3.16 3.56
C PRO A 209 -16.80 -1.80 4.27
N SER A 210 -17.04 -1.79 5.57
CA SER A 210 -17.07 -0.56 6.38
C SER A 210 -15.73 0.19 6.45
N TRP A 211 -14.63 -0.47 6.09
CA TRP A 211 -13.32 0.15 5.98
C TRP A 211 -13.16 0.99 4.73
N VAL A 212 -13.94 0.74 3.67
CA VAL A 212 -13.82 1.47 2.41
C VAL A 212 -14.25 2.91 2.62
N SER A 213 -13.31 3.82 2.37
CA SER A 213 -13.59 5.25 2.24
C SER A 213 -13.17 5.71 0.84
N VAL A 214 -13.41 6.97 0.49
CA VAL A 214 -13.08 7.50 -0.84
C VAL A 214 -12.03 8.60 -0.73
N LEU A 215 -11.01 8.50 -1.57
CA LEU A 215 -10.08 9.59 -1.84
C LEU A 215 -10.45 10.20 -3.19
N ASP A 216 -10.98 11.42 -3.16
CA ASP A 216 -11.39 12.17 -4.34
C ASP A 216 -10.29 13.14 -4.76
N GLN A 217 -10.14 13.40 -6.07
CA GLN A 217 -9.18 14.37 -6.60
C GLN A 217 -9.29 15.74 -5.92
N LYS A 218 -10.50 16.17 -5.56
CA LYS A 218 -10.73 17.46 -4.88
C LYS A 218 -10.19 17.53 -3.44
N MET A 219 -9.83 16.39 -2.86
CA MET A 219 -9.24 16.30 -1.52
C MET A 219 -7.72 16.50 -1.56
N LEU A 220 -7.12 16.49 -2.75
CA LEU A 220 -5.69 16.73 -2.94
C LEU A 220 -5.39 18.23 -3.04
N PRO A 221 -4.14 18.65 -2.72
CA PRO A 221 -3.71 20.00 -3.00
C PRO A 221 -3.86 20.36 -4.49
N LYS A 222 -4.12 21.64 -4.79
CA LYS A 222 -4.46 22.13 -6.13
C LYS A 222 -3.47 21.75 -7.24
N ASP A 223 -2.19 21.62 -6.89
CA ASP A 223 -1.09 21.37 -7.83
C ASP A 223 -0.73 19.89 -7.94
N PHE A 224 -1.64 19.00 -7.51
CA PHE A 224 -1.42 17.56 -7.49
C PHE A 224 -2.57 16.81 -8.19
N THR A 225 -2.22 15.71 -8.83
CA THR A 225 -3.17 14.87 -9.57
C THR A 225 -3.02 13.42 -9.15
N MET A 226 -4.15 12.80 -8.81
CA MET A 226 -4.27 11.36 -8.65
C MET A 226 -4.28 10.72 -10.04
N ILE A 227 -3.27 9.92 -10.36
CA ILE A 227 -3.13 9.30 -11.67
C ILE A 227 -4.08 8.10 -11.74
N LYS A 228 -5.08 8.20 -12.62
CA LYS A 228 -5.98 7.09 -12.94
C LYS A 228 -5.25 6.10 -13.84
N ALA A 229 -5.10 4.85 -13.41
CA ALA A 229 -4.53 3.81 -14.25
C ALA A 229 -5.40 3.58 -15.50
N GLN A 230 -4.76 3.35 -16.65
CA GLN A 230 -5.45 3.25 -17.95
C GLN A 230 -6.43 2.07 -18.01
N ASN A 231 -6.13 0.98 -17.29
CA ASN A 231 -6.94 -0.23 -17.21
C ASN A 231 -7.70 -0.35 -15.88
N ARG A 232 -7.87 0.73 -15.11
CA ARG A 232 -8.49 0.70 -13.78
C ARG A 232 -9.91 0.13 -13.76
N GLU A 233 -10.63 0.21 -14.88
CA GLU A 233 -11.99 -0.32 -14.99
C GLU A 233 -12.03 -1.86 -15.13
N ASN A 234 -10.90 -2.49 -15.46
CA ASN A 234 -10.81 -3.93 -15.72
C ASN A 234 -9.94 -4.67 -14.70
N VAL A 235 -9.06 -3.96 -14.00
CA VAL A 235 -8.10 -4.55 -13.06
C VAL A 235 -8.16 -3.80 -11.74
N ALA A 236 -8.78 -4.42 -10.74
CA ALA A 236 -8.80 -3.94 -9.37
C ALA A 236 -7.41 -4.02 -8.73
N THR A 237 -7.12 -3.14 -7.77
CA THR A 237 -5.85 -3.17 -7.02
C THR A 237 -5.98 -3.84 -5.67
N VAL A 238 -7.18 -4.00 -5.12
CA VAL A 238 -7.43 -4.71 -3.87
C VAL A 238 -8.70 -5.55 -3.95
N ARG A 239 -8.74 -6.65 -3.20
CA ARG A 239 -9.95 -7.45 -2.92
C ARG A 239 -10.21 -7.56 -1.42
N ALA A 240 -11.45 -7.87 -1.04
CA ALA A 240 -11.74 -8.32 0.32
C ALA A 240 -11.17 -9.72 0.61
N THR A 241 -10.85 -9.98 1.88
CA THR A 241 -10.07 -11.14 2.36
C THR A 241 -10.83 -12.07 3.32
N ASP A 242 -12.11 -11.79 3.57
CA ASP A 242 -12.99 -12.56 4.46
C ASP A 242 -13.38 -13.93 3.90
N MET A 243 -13.11 -14.17 2.61
CA MET A 243 -13.24 -15.48 1.97
C MET A 243 -12.16 -15.74 0.90
N LYS A 244 -12.10 -17.00 0.43
CA LYS A 244 -11.27 -17.39 -0.72
C LYS A 244 -11.64 -16.53 -1.93
N TYR A 245 -10.64 -16.18 -2.74
CA TYR A 245 -10.86 -15.36 -3.93
C TYR A 245 -11.83 -16.02 -4.92
N ASP A 246 -12.91 -15.29 -5.20
CA ASP A 246 -13.86 -15.51 -6.27
C ASP A 246 -14.20 -14.14 -6.90
N PRO A 247 -13.76 -13.86 -8.14
CA PRO A 247 -13.98 -12.58 -8.80
C PRO A 247 -15.46 -12.24 -9.03
N LYS A 248 -16.38 -13.20 -8.91
CA LYS A 248 -17.82 -12.97 -9.04
C LYS A 248 -18.48 -12.60 -7.71
N VAL A 249 -17.80 -12.81 -6.59
CA VAL A 249 -18.35 -12.66 -5.24
C VAL A 249 -17.65 -11.54 -4.48
N ASN A 250 -16.31 -11.52 -4.48
CA ASN A 250 -15.55 -10.58 -3.67
C ASN A 250 -15.80 -9.13 -4.07
N TYR A 251 -15.88 -8.28 -3.05
CA TYR A 251 -15.71 -6.85 -3.20
C TYR A 251 -14.28 -6.56 -3.66
N MET A 252 -14.17 -5.73 -4.70
CA MET A 252 -12.92 -5.29 -5.28
C MET A 252 -12.99 -3.80 -5.56
N THR A 253 -11.87 -3.09 -5.42
CA THR A 253 -11.77 -1.66 -5.76
C THR A 253 -10.34 -1.26 -6.10
N ILE A 254 -10.11 0.04 -6.28
CA ILE A 254 -8.80 0.64 -6.51
C ILE A 254 -8.37 1.38 -5.24
N CYS A 255 -7.46 0.82 -4.44
CA CYS A 255 -6.88 1.48 -3.25
C CYS A 255 -5.43 1.93 -3.44
N ASP A 256 -4.67 1.16 -4.23
CA ASP A 256 -3.29 1.48 -4.60
C ASP A 256 -3.21 2.38 -5.82
N GLY A 257 -2.24 3.30 -5.81
CA GLY A 257 -1.99 4.14 -6.97
C GLY A 257 -0.94 5.21 -6.71
N PHE A 258 -0.99 6.27 -7.53
CA PHE A 258 -0.01 7.35 -7.49
C PHE A 258 -0.67 8.73 -7.50
N ILE A 259 -0.06 9.66 -6.79
CA ILE A 259 -0.35 11.09 -6.84
C ILE A 259 0.93 11.81 -7.25
N VAL A 260 0.85 12.70 -8.23
CA VAL A 260 2.02 13.44 -8.73
C VAL A 260 1.78 14.94 -8.72
N SER A 261 2.84 15.72 -8.56
CA SER A 261 2.79 17.18 -8.72
C SER A 261 2.65 17.58 -10.18
N LYS A 262 2.11 18.78 -10.44
CA LYS A 262 1.79 19.31 -11.79
C LYS A 262 2.98 19.36 -12.76
N ASN A 263 4.20 19.46 -12.24
CA ASN A 263 5.46 19.44 -12.98
C ASN A 263 5.95 18.00 -13.32
N VAL A 264 5.14 16.98 -13.04
CA VAL A 264 5.38 15.59 -13.46
C VAL A 264 4.27 15.17 -14.43
N GLN A 265 4.65 14.68 -15.60
CA GLN A 265 3.72 13.98 -16.50
C GLN A 265 3.77 12.50 -16.17
N ALA A 266 2.61 11.83 -16.05
CA ALA A 266 2.60 10.43 -15.69
C ALA A 266 1.42 9.64 -16.29
N LYS A 267 1.63 8.33 -16.47
CA LYS A 267 0.63 7.33 -16.83
C LYS A 267 0.75 6.15 -15.88
N ALA A 268 -0.37 5.61 -15.42
CA ALA A 268 -0.37 4.42 -14.56
C ALA A 268 -1.05 3.23 -15.24
N TYR A 269 -0.65 2.02 -14.83
CA TYR A 269 -1.20 0.77 -15.31
C TYR A 269 -1.23 -0.26 -14.17
N ASN A 270 -2.36 -0.91 -13.94
CA ASN A 270 -2.51 -1.95 -12.93
C ASN A 270 -2.00 -3.29 -13.48
N ILE A 271 -1.17 -3.99 -12.73
CA ILE A 271 -0.61 -5.29 -13.10
C ILE A 271 -1.48 -6.39 -12.50
N ASN A 272 -2.22 -7.11 -13.35
CA ASN A 272 -3.11 -8.16 -12.88
C ASN A 272 -2.33 -9.43 -12.53
N THR A 273 -2.22 -9.73 -11.24
CA THR A 273 -1.66 -10.99 -10.72
C THR A 273 -2.76 -11.96 -10.29
N HIS A 274 -4.02 -11.63 -10.55
CA HIS A 274 -5.19 -12.38 -10.08
C HIS A 274 -5.20 -12.60 -8.56
N PHE A 275 -4.55 -11.70 -7.80
CA PHE A 275 -4.38 -11.79 -6.35
C PHE A 275 -3.70 -13.09 -5.88
N GLU A 276 -2.86 -13.69 -6.73
CA GLU A 276 -2.22 -14.98 -6.44
C GLU A 276 -1.18 -14.87 -5.31
N TYR A 277 -0.48 -13.74 -5.23
CA TYR A 277 0.64 -13.55 -4.30
C TYR A 277 0.32 -12.61 -3.13
N ALA A 278 -0.69 -11.76 -3.30
CA ALA A 278 -1.19 -10.83 -2.30
C ALA A 278 -2.67 -10.52 -2.62
N ASP A 279 -3.40 -10.06 -1.62
CA ASP A 279 -4.74 -9.47 -1.78
C ASP A 279 -4.72 -8.11 -2.51
N HIS A 280 -3.53 -7.61 -2.85
CA HIS A 280 -3.31 -6.46 -3.71
C HIS A 280 -2.63 -6.80 -5.03
N ASN A 281 -3.02 -6.11 -6.09
CA ASN A 281 -2.34 -6.11 -7.40
C ASN A 281 -1.41 -4.88 -7.50
N PRO A 282 -0.18 -5.03 -8.02
CA PRO A 282 0.76 -3.90 -8.17
C PRO A 282 0.26 -2.85 -9.16
N VAL A 283 0.71 -1.61 -8.98
CA VAL A 283 0.48 -0.51 -9.92
C VAL A 283 1.83 -0.01 -10.45
N ARG A 284 1.95 0.08 -11.77
CA ARG A 284 3.12 0.64 -12.47
C ARG A 284 2.86 2.10 -12.82
N LEU A 285 3.84 2.97 -12.57
CA LEU A 285 3.85 4.37 -13.02
C LEU A 285 4.96 4.56 -14.05
N GLU A 286 4.64 5.13 -15.19
CA GLU A 286 5.59 5.73 -16.12
C GLU A 286 5.49 7.25 -15.98
N PHE A 287 6.62 7.95 -15.87
CA PHE A 287 6.60 9.40 -15.66
C PHE A 287 7.77 10.12 -16.33
N GLU A 288 7.59 11.43 -16.55
CA GLU A 288 8.57 12.36 -17.07
C GLU A 288 8.55 13.66 -16.24
N LEU A 289 9.74 14.18 -15.94
CA LEU A 289 9.92 15.44 -15.20
C LEU A 289 9.97 16.60 -16.21
N LYS A 290 9.09 17.60 -16.03
CA LYS A 290 9.02 18.78 -16.91
C LYS A 290 10.06 19.85 -16.59
#